data_AF-A0A1G3YQ25-F1
#
_entry.id   AF-A0A1G3YQ25-F1
#
_cell.length_a   1.000
_cell.length_b   1.000
_cell.length_c   1.000
_cell.angle_alpha   90.00
_cell.angle_beta   90.00
_cell.angle_gamma   90.00
#
_symmetry.space_group_name_H-M   'P 1'
#
loop_
_entity.id
_entity.type
_entity.pdbx_description
1 polymer ?
#
loop_
_entity_poly.entity_id
_entity_poly.type
_entity_poly.pdbx_seq_one_letter_code
_entity_poly.pdbx_strand_id
1 'polypeptide(L)'
;MKKALEAVNAVMVSLMLLMTVGQILFRSVLRISASWTEELIQYSFAFVVFIGAISITKDEAHITITMGLDMAPPILRRIMHIFGRLLVLPFLAIFTWGAFQNARTNWTTSLPTVEWVKIGYMYAVLLFSGFMMSVYLVFNLVQDIRGKIPVMHAEGVPR
;
A
#
# COMPACT_ATOMS: atom_id res chain seq x y z
N MET A 1 -8.75 -4.14 12.94
CA MET A 1 -8.23 -4.22 11.56
C MET A 1 -6.82 -3.67 11.39
N LYS A 2 -6.50 -2.43 11.81
CA LYS A 2 -5.15 -1.84 11.65
C LYS A 2 -4.01 -2.74 12.19
N LYS A 3 -4.08 -3.17 13.45
CA LYS A 3 -3.11 -4.11 14.06
C LYS A 3 -2.91 -5.40 13.26
N ALA A 4 -3.96 -5.90 12.59
CA ALA A 4 -3.86 -7.10 11.76
C ALA A 4 -3.11 -6.80 10.45
N LEU A 5 -3.40 -5.66 9.80
CA LEU A 5 -2.67 -5.22 8.61
C LEU A 5 -1.18 -4.98 8.91
N GLU A 6 -0.88 -4.34 10.05
CA GLU A 6 0.49 -4.11 10.53
C GLU A 6 1.22 -5.43 10.83
N ALA A 7 0.55 -6.38 11.50
CA ALA A 7 1.13 -7.69 11.78
C ALA A 7 1.42 -8.47 10.50
N VAL A 8 0.49 -8.50 9.54
CA VAL A 8 0.70 -9.13 8.23
C VAL A 8 1.88 -8.46 7.51
N ASN A 9 1.94 -7.14 7.52
CA ASN A 9 3.03 -6.39 6.90
C ASN A 9 4.39 -6.69 7.56
N ALA A 10 4.45 -6.74 8.89
CA ALA A 10 5.67 -7.07 9.63
C ALA A 10 6.19 -8.48 9.30
N VAL A 11 5.29 -9.47 9.19
CA VAL A 11 5.65 -10.83 8.77
C VAL A 11 6.21 -10.83 7.35
N MET A 12 5.57 -10.13 6.42
CA MET A 12 6.03 -10.05 5.02
C MET A 12 7.39 -9.35 4.88
N VAL A 13 7.61 -8.25 5.61
CA VAL A 13 8.91 -7.57 5.66
C VAL A 13 10.00 -8.48 6.23
N SER A 14 9.68 -9.22 7.30
CA SER A 14 10.63 -10.16 7.90
C SER A 14 10.99 -11.28 6.93
N LEU A 15 10.00 -11.84 6.23
CA LEU A 15 10.22 -12.85 5.20
C LEU A 15 11.09 -12.31 4.05
N MET A 16 10.77 -11.11 3.57
CA MET A 16 11.53 -10.45 2.51
C MET A 16 12.99 -10.22 2.92
N LEU A 17 13.22 -9.76 4.16
CA LEU A 17 14.56 -9.57 4.71
C LEU A 17 15.34 -10.90 4.74
N LEU A 18 14.74 -11.97 5.25
CA LEU A 18 15.37 -13.29 5.31
C LEU A 18 15.71 -13.81 3.91
N MET A 19 14.81 -13.63 2.94
CA MET A 19 15.07 -14.01 1.54
C MET A 19 16.19 -13.20 0.92
N THR A 20 16.23 -11.87 1.12
CA THR A 20 17.30 -11.01 0.59
C THR A 20 18.66 -11.36 1.20
N VAL A 21 18.73 -11.58 2.52
CA VAL A 21 19.96 -12.03 3.18
C VAL A 21 20.39 -13.39 2.64
N GLY A 22 19.46 -14.34 2.53
CA GLY A 22 19.70 -15.65 1.94
C GLY A 22 20.25 -15.55 0.50
N GLN A 23 19.65 -14.72 -0.34
CA GLN A 23 20.08 -14.49 -1.72
C GLN A 23 21.52 -13.96 -1.78
N ILE A 24 21.88 -13.02 -0.91
CA ILE A 24 23.25 -12.50 -0.83
C ILE A 24 24.22 -13.60 -0.40
N LEU A 25 23.86 -14.45 0.56
CA LEU A 25 24.69 -15.58 1.00
C LEU A 25 24.88 -16.61 -0.12
N PHE A 26 23.81 -17.01 -0.81
CA PHE A 26 23.87 -17.96 -1.93
C PHE A 26 24.72 -17.42 -3.08
N ARG A 27 24.58 -16.14 -3.41
CA ARG A 27 25.32 -15.51 -4.49
C ARG A 27 26.78 -15.28 -4.13
N SER A 28 27.06 -14.76 -2.94
CA SER A 28 28.41 -14.33 -2.54
C SER A 28 29.27 -15.46 -2.00
N VAL A 29 28.69 -16.42 -1.28
CA VAL A 29 29.44 -17.55 -0.69
C VAL A 29 29.40 -18.77 -1.60
N LEU A 30 28.20 -19.17 -2.03
CA LEU A 30 27.99 -20.41 -2.79
C LEU A 30 28.14 -20.21 -4.31
N ARG A 31 28.22 -18.97 -4.80
CA ARG A 31 28.31 -18.60 -6.23
C ARG A 31 27.19 -19.18 -7.11
N ILE A 32 26.03 -19.46 -6.52
CA ILE A 32 24.84 -19.97 -7.23
C ILE A 32 23.86 -18.80 -7.44
N SER A 33 23.37 -18.63 -8.67
CA SER A 33 22.30 -17.66 -8.97
C SER A 33 20.94 -18.30 -8.69
N ALA A 34 20.35 -18.02 -7.53
CA ALA A 34 19.01 -18.46 -7.18
C ALA A 34 17.95 -17.50 -7.74
N SER A 35 17.72 -17.49 -9.06
CA SER A 35 16.81 -16.54 -9.73
C SER A 35 15.37 -16.57 -9.19
N TRP A 36 14.92 -17.71 -8.65
CA TRP A 36 13.61 -17.85 -8.02
C TRP A 36 13.46 -16.99 -6.75
N THR A 37 14.55 -16.71 -6.03
CA THR A 37 14.52 -15.85 -4.83
C THR A 37 14.23 -14.40 -5.19
N GLU A 38 14.72 -13.94 -6.33
CA GLU A 38 14.52 -12.56 -6.79
C GLU A 38 13.04 -12.28 -7.10
N GLU A 39 12.38 -13.20 -7.81
CA GLU A 39 10.94 -13.10 -8.11
C GLU A 39 10.10 -13.10 -6.82
N LEU A 40 10.43 -13.95 -5.84
CA LEU A 40 9.73 -14.01 -4.56
C LEU A 40 9.93 -12.77 -3.69
N ILE A 41 11.13 -12.18 -3.71
CA ILE A 41 11.41 -10.92 -3.01
C ILE A 41 10.57 -9.79 -3.62
N GLN A 42 10.51 -9.68 -4.96
CA GLN A 42 9.68 -8.69 -5.64
C GLN A 42 8.18 -8.88 -5.33
N TYR A 43 7.73 -10.13 -5.28
CA TYR A 43 6.36 -10.45 -4.86
C TYR A 43 6.07 -10.04 -3.42
N SER A 44 6.96 -10.41 -2.50
CA SER A 44 6.82 -10.06 -1.08
C SER A 44 6.82 -8.54 -0.90
N PHE A 45 7.68 -7.83 -1.64
CA PHE A 45 7.72 -6.38 -1.65
C PHE A 45 6.39 -5.77 -2.12
N ALA A 46 5.80 -6.27 -3.21
CA ALA A 46 4.50 -5.80 -3.67
C ALA A 46 3.42 -5.98 -2.59
N PHE A 47 3.39 -7.14 -1.93
CA PHE A 47 2.47 -7.39 -0.82
C PHE A 47 2.67 -6.40 0.34
N VAL A 48 3.92 -6.17 0.75
CA VAL A 48 4.27 -5.19 1.80
C VAL A 48 3.77 -3.80 1.45
N VAL A 49 4.07 -3.33 0.24
CA VAL A 49 3.72 -1.97 -0.21
C VAL A 49 2.21 -1.79 -0.24
N PHE A 50 1.48 -2.72 -0.86
CA PHE A 50 0.04 -2.56 -1.04
C PHE A 50 -0.75 -2.77 0.25
N ILE A 51 -0.35 -3.72 1.12
CA ILE A 51 -0.98 -3.90 2.44
C ILE A 51 -0.65 -2.71 3.35
N GLY A 52 0.61 -2.26 3.36
CA GLY A 52 1.04 -1.09 4.13
C GLY A 52 0.31 0.18 3.70
N ALA A 53 0.12 0.37 2.39
CA ALA A 53 -0.60 1.51 1.86
C ALA A 53 -2.07 1.58 2.33
N ILE A 54 -2.74 0.44 2.58
CA ILE A 54 -4.10 0.44 3.18
C ILE A 54 -4.07 1.12 4.57
N SER A 55 -3.06 0.80 5.39
CA SER A 55 -2.91 1.40 6.71
C SER A 55 -2.62 2.90 6.62
N ILE A 56 -1.77 3.31 5.68
CA ILE A 56 -1.42 4.71 5.45
C ILE A 56 -2.65 5.52 4.99
N THR A 57 -3.44 4.98 4.05
CA THR A 57 -4.69 5.64 3.58
C THR A 57 -5.67 5.84 4.75
N LYS A 58 -5.75 4.87 5.66
CA LYS A 58 -6.60 4.98 6.85
C LYS A 58 -6.18 6.12 7.77
N ASP A 59 -4.88 6.25 8.03
CA ASP A 59 -4.34 7.28 8.94
C ASP A 59 -4.16 8.65 8.25
N GLU A 60 -4.57 8.79 6.99
CA GLU A 60 -4.37 9.98 6.17
C GLU A 60 -2.91 10.41 6.01
N ALA A 61 -1.98 9.48 6.22
CA ALA A 61 -0.55 9.71 6.03
C ALA A 61 -0.15 9.71 4.55
N HIS A 62 -1.10 9.91 3.63
CA HIS A 62 -0.77 10.30 2.26
C HIS A 62 0.00 11.63 2.34
N ILE A 63 1.18 11.67 1.71
CA ILE A 63 2.13 12.78 1.79
C ILE A 63 1.38 14.09 1.56
N THR A 64 1.01 14.74 2.65
CA THR A 64 0.36 16.03 2.64
C THR A 64 1.48 17.03 2.85
N ILE A 65 1.57 18.02 1.97
CA ILE A 65 2.53 19.11 2.15
C ILE A 65 2.03 19.95 3.33
N THR A 66 2.37 19.52 4.54
CA THR A 66 1.94 20.13 5.80
C THR A 66 2.42 21.57 5.92
N MET A 67 3.64 21.86 5.44
CA MET A 67 4.20 23.23 5.48
C MET A 67 3.32 24.28 4.78
N GLY A 68 2.63 23.92 3.70
CA GLY A 68 1.73 24.85 2.98
C GLY A 68 0.32 24.91 3.57
N LEU A 69 -0.20 23.79 4.09
CA LEU A 69 -1.54 23.70 4.67
C LEU A 69 -1.62 24.25 6.10
N ASP A 70 -0.51 24.21 6.86
CA ASP A 70 -0.49 24.66 8.26
C ASP A 70 -0.49 26.20 8.39
N MET A 71 -0.09 26.93 7.34
CA MET A 71 -0.18 28.39 7.27
C MET A 71 -1.53 28.89 6.74
N ALA A 72 -2.37 27.99 6.21
CA ALA A 72 -3.64 28.34 5.58
C ALA A 72 -4.79 28.46 6.60
N PRO A 73 -5.78 29.33 6.36
CA PRO A 73 -6.98 29.40 7.19
C PRO A 73 -7.74 28.05 7.18
N PRO A 74 -8.45 27.71 8.27
CA PRO A 74 -9.05 26.38 8.46
C PRO A 74 -10.02 25.96 7.35
N ILE A 75 -10.69 26.93 6.71
CA ILE A 75 -11.60 26.71 5.58
C ILE A 75 -10.82 26.25 4.34
N LEU A 76 -9.69 26.91 4.03
CA LEU A 76 -8.87 26.56 2.87
C LEU A 76 -8.22 25.17 3.06
N ARG A 77 -7.75 24.87 4.27
CA ARG A 77 -7.23 23.54 4.63
C ARG A 77 -8.26 22.44 4.35
N ARG A 78 -9.52 22.65 4.78
CA ARG A 78 -10.62 21.71 4.54
C ARG A 78 -10.92 21.52 3.05
N ILE A 79 -10.97 22.62 2.29
CA ILE A 79 -11.21 22.56 0.83
C ILE A 79 -10.10 21.78 0.14
N MET A 80 -8.83 22.03 0.49
CA MET A 80 -7.68 21.33 -0.10
C MET A 80 -7.69 19.83 0.21
N HIS A 81 -8.03 19.42 1.45
CA HIS A 81 -8.16 18.01 1.80
C HIS A 81 -9.29 17.33 1.01
N ILE A 82 -10.49 17.93 0.99
CA ILE A 82 -11.63 17.39 0.24
C ILE A 82 -11.30 17.27 -1.24
N PHE A 83 -10.69 18.30 -1.84
CA PHE A 83 -10.29 18.30 -3.24
C PHE A 83 -9.27 17.19 -3.53
N GLY A 84 -8.24 17.05 -2.70
CA GLY A 84 -7.25 15.98 -2.82
C GLY A 84 -7.89 14.59 -2.79
N ARG A 85 -8.81 14.35 -1.86
CA ARG A 85 -9.54 13.07 -1.80
C ARG A 85 -10.41 12.84 -3.02
N LEU A 86 -11.05 13.89 -3.54
CA LEU A 86 -11.90 13.82 -4.73
C LEU A 86 -11.10 13.51 -6.01
N LEU A 87 -9.81 13.86 -6.04
CA LEU A 87 -8.88 13.47 -7.12
C LEU A 87 -8.38 12.02 -6.98
N VAL A 88 -8.10 11.57 -5.76
CA VAL A 88 -7.57 10.21 -5.51
C VAL A 88 -8.65 9.13 -5.70
N LEU A 89 -9.91 9.44 -5.40
CA LEU A 89 -11.01 8.49 -5.48
C LEU A 89 -11.25 7.92 -6.90
N PRO A 90 -11.36 8.72 -7.97
CA PRO A 90 -11.48 8.19 -9.33
C PRO A 90 -10.21 7.44 -9.78
N PHE A 91 -9.03 7.87 -9.33
CA PHE A 91 -7.79 7.13 -9.59
C PHE A 91 -7.84 5.73 -8.96
N LEU A 92 -8.25 5.61 -7.70
CA LEU A 92 -8.41 4.32 -7.03
C LEU A 92 -9.49 3.45 -7.69
N ALA A 93 -10.56 4.05 -8.21
CA ALA A 93 -11.59 3.31 -8.96
C ALA A 93 -11.01 2.69 -10.24
N ILE A 94 -10.28 3.47 -11.04
CA ILE A 94 -9.61 2.98 -12.27
C ILE A 94 -8.54 1.94 -11.92
N PHE A 95 -7.74 2.19 -10.89
CA PHE A 95 -6.72 1.26 -10.40
C PHE A 95 -7.33 -0.09 -9.99
N THR A 96 -8.41 -0.07 -9.21
CA THR A 96 -9.11 -1.27 -8.74
C THR A 96 -9.74 -2.03 -9.91
N TRP A 97 -10.33 -1.32 -10.87
CA TRP A 97 -10.87 -1.93 -12.09
C TRP A 97 -9.77 -2.56 -12.95
N GLY A 98 -8.65 -1.86 -13.14
CA GLY A 98 -7.49 -2.40 -13.86
C GLY A 98 -6.91 -3.63 -13.19
N ALA A 99 -6.81 -3.63 -11.86
CA ALA A 99 -6.38 -4.78 -11.08
C ALA A 99 -7.32 -5.98 -11.25
N PHE A 100 -8.64 -5.76 -11.27
CA PHE A 100 -9.62 -6.82 -11.52
C PHE A 100 -9.45 -7.47 -12.90
N GLN A 101 -9.32 -6.66 -13.96
CA GLN A 101 -9.13 -7.18 -15.31
C GLN A 101 -7.82 -7.98 -15.43
N ASN A 102 -6.73 -7.45 -14.86
CA ASN A 102 -5.45 -8.13 -14.87
C ASN A 102 -5.44 -9.42 -14.03
N ALA A 103 -6.11 -9.42 -12.88
CA ALA A 103 -6.26 -10.62 -12.04
C ALA A 103 -6.97 -11.74 -12.82
N ARG A 104 -8.03 -11.39 -13.56
CA ARG A 104 -8.79 -12.36 -14.35
C ARG A 104 -7.96 -12.92 -15.52
N THR A 105 -7.23 -12.08 -16.23
CA THR A 105 -6.41 -12.51 -17.37
C THR A 105 -5.20 -13.35 -16.94
N ASN A 106 -4.59 -13.02 -15.80
CA ASN A 106 -3.35 -13.67 -15.33
C ASN A 106 -3.58 -14.76 -14.28
N TRP A 107 -4.82 -15.19 -14.06
CA TRP A 107 -5.15 -16.16 -13.00
C TRP A 107 -4.52 -17.53 -13.21
N THR A 108 -4.24 -17.89 -14.45
CA THR A 108 -3.61 -19.16 -14.83
C THR A 108 -2.14 -19.02 -15.19
N THR A 109 -1.60 -17.80 -15.21
CA THR A 109 -0.21 -17.54 -15.58
C THR A 109 0.70 -17.69 -14.38
N SER A 110 1.65 -18.62 -14.45
CA SER A 110 2.68 -18.81 -13.44
C SER A 110 3.88 -17.89 -13.66
N LEU A 111 4.64 -17.65 -12.60
CA LEU A 111 5.94 -16.99 -12.68
C LEU A 111 6.95 -17.86 -13.46
N PRO A 112 7.87 -17.25 -14.24
CA PRO A 112 8.84 -18.00 -15.04
C PRO A 112 9.75 -18.92 -14.23
N THR A 113 10.16 -18.48 -13.02
CA THR A 113 11.09 -19.26 -12.18
C THR A 113 10.39 -19.97 -11.03
N VAL A 114 9.12 -19.65 -10.76
CA VAL A 114 8.34 -20.18 -9.63
C VAL A 114 6.97 -20.65 -10.09
N GLU A 115 6.90 -21.87 -10.60
CA GLU A 115 5.67 -22.41 -11.22
C GLU A 115 4.46 -22.46 -10.28
N TRP A 116 4.68 -22.63 -8.97
CA TRP A 116 3.61 -22.71 -7.97
C TRP A 116 3.04 -21.34 -7.58
N VAL A 117 3.69 -20.24 -7.94
CA VAL A 117 3.19 -18.88 -7.68
C VAL A 117 2.65 -18.28 -8.98
N LYS A 118 1.40 -17.80 -8.92
CA LYS A 118 0.71 -17.24 -10.07
C LYS A 118 0.69 -15.72 -10.04
N ILE A 119 0.82 -15.12 -11.22
CA ILE A 119 0.68 -13.68 -11.47
C ILE A 119 -0.67 -13.13 -11.00
N GLY A 120 -1.72 -13.95 -11.10
CA GLY A 120 -3.04 -13.63 -10.54
C GLY A 120 -3.04 -13.27 -9.05
N TYR A 121 -2.16 -13.87 -8.23
CA TYR A 121 -2.11 -13.57 -6.79
C TYR A 121 -1.61 -12.17 -6.50
N MET A 122 -0.66 -11.66 -7.29
CA MET A 122 -0.20 -10.28 -7.18
C MET A 122 -1.36 -9.33 -7.46
N TYR A 123 -2.05 -9.51 -8.58
CA TYR A 123 -3.18 -8.66 -8.95
C TYR A 123 -4.39 -8.79 -7.99
N ALA A 124 -4.57 -9.95 -7.35
CA ALA A 124 -5.56 -10.12 -6.30
C ALA A 124 -5.28 -9.22 -5.09
N VAL A 125 -4.01 -9.08 -4.68
CA VAL A 125 -3.62 -8.14 -3.61
C VAL A 125 -3.84 -6.70 -4.04
N LEU A 126 -3.47 -6.32 -5.28
CA LEU A 126 -3.74 -4.98 -5.80
C LEU A 126 -5.24 -4.66 -5.80
N LEU A 127 -6.08 -5.62 -6.21
CA LEU A 127 -7.53 -5.50 -6.19
C LEU A 127 -8.05 -5.29 -4.76
N PHE A 128 -7.61 -6.14 -3.83
CA PHE A 128 -7.99 -6.06 -2.42
C PHE A 128 -7.57 -4.73 -1.78
N SER A 129 -6.33 -4.29 -2.05
CA SER A 129 -5.80 -3.05 -1.51
C SER A 129 -6.50 -1.83 -2.09
N GLY A 130 -6.72 -1.79 -3.41
CA GLY A 130 -7.44 -0.71 -4.08
C GLY A 130 -8.88 -0.57 -3.56
N PHE A 131 -9.57 -1.70 -3.38
CA PHE A 131 -10.91 -1.72 -2.80
C PHE A 131 -10.91 -1.19 -1.36
N MET A 132 -10.02 -1.70 -0.49
CA MET A 132 -9.92 -1.25 0.90
C MET A 132 -9.56 0.23 1.02
N MET A 133 -8.59 0.71 0.24
CA MET A 133 -8.22 2.14 0.19
C MET A 133 -9.41 3.01 -0.24
N SER A 134 -10.17 2.58 -1.24
CA SER A 134 -11.36 3.31 -1.70
C SER A 134 -12.40 3.43 -0.58
N VAL A 135 -12.64 2.34 0.16
CA VAL A 135 -13.56 2.33 1.32
C VAL A 135 -13.09 3.30 2.41
N TYR A 136 -11.82 3.25 2.79
CA TYR A 136 -11.27 4.17 3.80
C TYR A 136 -11.32 5.64 3.33
N LEU A 137 -11.01 5.89 2.06
CA LEU A 137 -11.03 7.24 1.49
C LEU A 137 -12.45 7.83 1.49
N VAL A 138 -13.46 7.04 1.12
CA VAL A 138 -14.88 7.44 1.20
C VAL A 138 -15.29 7.70 2.64
N PHE A 139 -14.90 6.82 3.57
CA PHE A 139 -15.21 6.99 4.99
C PHE A 139 -14.63 8.30 5.54
N ASN A 140 -13.37 8.59 5.23
CA ASN A 140 -12.73 9.82 5.64
C ASN A 140 -13.42 11.02 4.99
N LEU A 141 -13.72 10.98 3.69
CA LEU A 141 -14.44 12.04 2.97
C LEU A 141 -15.80 12.37 3.64
N VAL A 142 -16.55 11.34 4.06
CA VAL A 142 -17.81 11.52 4.79
C VAL A 142 -17.57 12.17 6.17
N GLN A 143 -16.49 11.81 6.87
CA GLN A 143 -16.13 12.44 8.15
C GLN A 143 -15.77 13.92 8.00
N ASP A 144 -15.02 14.27 6.94
CA ASP A 144 -14.67 15.64 6.63
C ASP A 144 -15.88 16.50 6.31
N ILE A 145 -16.84 15.97 5.54
CA ILE A 145 -18.08 16.68 5.22
C ILE A 145 -18.92 16.87 6.50
N ARG A 146 -18.94 15.88 7.39
CA ARG A 146 -19.60 15.96 8.70
C ARG A 146 -18.90 16.87 9.72
N GLY A 147 -17.79 17.50 9.36
CA GLY A 147 -17.11 18.50 10.19
C GLY A 147 -16.21 17.92 11.28
N LYS A 148 -15.97 16.61 11.30
CA LYS A 148 -14.95 15.98 12.15
C LYS A 148 -13.63 16.01 11.41
N ILE A 149 -12.96 17.16 11.40
CA ILE A 149 -11.56 17.21 10.97
C ILE A 149 -10.76 16.82 12.21
N PRO A 150 -10.09 15.66 12.24
CA PRO A 150 -9.03 15.48 13.20
C PRO A 150 -7.97 16.50 12.80
N VAL A 151 -7.91 17.61 13.53
CA VAL A 151 -6.75 18.49 13.47
C VAL A 151 -5.59 17.59 13.84
N MET A 152 -4.80 17.18 12.85
CA MET A 152 -3.52 16.52 13.06
C MET A 152 -2.77 17.44 14.01
N HIS A 153 -2.77 17.11 15.31
CA HIS A 153 -1.79 17.65 16.21
C HIS A 153 -0.47 17.23 15.57
N ALA A 154 0.32 18.21 15.17
CA ALA A 154 1.74 17.99 15.12
C ALA A 154 2.10 17.50 16.53
N GLU A 155 2.13 16.19 16.71
CA GLU A 155 2.82 15.57 17.83
C GLU A 155 4.28 15.92 17.62
N GLY A 156 4.62 17.14 18.03
CA GLY A 156 5.96 17.43 18.49
C GLY A 156 6.24 16.42 19.58
N VAL A 157 7.18 15.53 19.27
CA VAL A 157 7.98 14.71 20.18
C VAL A 157 7.77 15.08 21.66
N PRO A 158 7.07 14.27 22.45
CA PRO A 158 7.34 14.20 23.87
C PRO A 158 8.53 13.28 24.09
N ARG A 159 9.47 13.80 24.89
CA ARG A 159 10.75 13.21 25.31
C ARG A 159 10.64 11.78 25.85
#